data_AF-A0A150N7D3-F1
#
_entry.id   AF-A0A150N7D3-F1
#
_cell.length_a   1.000
_cell.length_b   1.000
_cell.length_c   1.000
_cell.angle_alpha   90.00
_cell.angle_beta   90.00
_cell.angle_gamma   90.00
#
_symmetry.space_group_name_H-M   'P 1'
#
loop_
_entity.id
_entity.type
_entity.pdbx_description
1 polymer ?
#
loop_
_entity_poly.entity_id
_entity_poly.type
_entity_poly.pdbx_seq_one_letter_code
_entity_poly.pdbx_strand_id
1 'polypeptide(L)'
;MKGSQKTWLDSLTVEALERFSEDMMAAVERDENKERKRFYEGMAVASKLAAMKLKGEFAHIDEEFIHHVYENMKTLNVVEINDTFSATNTKERCSFCLQQKARLARGPYASICEDCLQFGLQVIESQK
;
A
#
# COMPACT_ATOMS: atom_id res chain seq x y z
N MET A 1 40.09 11.67 15.24
CA MET A 1 39.67 12.13 13.90
C MET A 1 38.15 12.15 13.88
N LYS A 2 37.54 13.34 13.80
CA LYS A 2 36.09 13.51 13.66
C LYS A 2 35.71 13.13 12.22
N GLY A 3 35.24 11.90 12.04
CA GLY A 3 34.67 11.46 10.77
C GLY A 3 33.38 12.24 10.53
N SER A 4 33.37 13.05 9.48
CA SER A 4 32.21 13.81 9.05
C SER A 4 31.08 12.86 8.65
N GLN A 5 30.23 12.50 9.62
CA GLN A 5 28.91 11.95 9.38
C GLN A 5 28.02 13.10 8.86
N LYS A 6 28.42 13.67 7.70
CA LYS A 6 27.69 14.72 7.01
C LYS A 6 26.39 14.11 6.47
N THR A 7 25.34 14.26 7.26
CA THR A 7 24.14 15.01 6.85
C THR A 7 23.55 14.65 5.47
N TRP A 8 23.45 13.36 5.13
CA TRP A 8 22.66 12.94 3.96
C TRP A 8 21.18 13.35 4.12
N LEU A 9 20.70 13.36 5.37
CA LEU A 9 19.35 13.80 5.76
C LEU A 9 19.09 15.30 5.48
N ASP A 10 20.12 16.15 5.50
CA ASP A 10 19.96 17.60 5.32
C ASP A 10 19.98 18.02 3.83
N SER A 11 20.36 17.11 2.93
CA SER A 11 20.40 17.32 1.47
C SER A 11 19.32 16.55 0.72
N LEU A 12 18.39 15.93 1.44
CA LEU A 12 17.40 15.03 0.88
C LEU A 12 16.27 15.82 0.21
N THR A 13 16.38 16.00 -1.11
CA THR A 13 15.31 16.59 -1.92
C THR A 13 14.23 15.56 -2.20
N VAL A 14 13.06 16.07 -2.55
CA VAL A 14 11.92 15.28 -3.00
C VAL A 14 12.32 14.39 -4.19
N GLU A 15 12.99 14.96 -5.19
CA GLU A 15 13.41 14.24 -6.40
C GLU A 15 14.43 13.13 -6.08
N ALA A 16 15.34 13.39 -5.14
CA ALA A 16 16.32 12.39 -4.70
C ALA A 16 15.66 11.19 -4.02
N LEU A 17 14.63 11.43 -3.20
CA LEU A 17 13.84 10.37 -2.57
C LEU A 17 13.04 9.56 -3.59
N GLU A 18 12.39 10.25 -4.55
CA GLU A 18 11.64 9.58 -5.61
C GLU A 18 12.55 8.72 -6.47
N ARG A 19 13.72 9.26 -6.84
CA ARG A 19 14.70 8.50 -7.62
C ARG A 19 15.24 7.31 -6.85
N PHE A 20 15.55 7.49 -5.57
CA PHE A 20 16.00 6.39 -4.71
C PHE A 20 14.94 5.28 -4.61
N SER A 21 13.66 5.64 -4.49
CA SER A 21 12.56 4.67 -4.50
C SER A 21 12.53 3.85 -5.80
N GLU A 22 12.70 4.49 -6.95
CA GLU A 22 12.76 3.81 -8.26
C GLU A 22 13.95 2.85 -8.35
N ASP A 23 15.13 3.31 -7.91
CA ASP A 23 16.35 2.51 -7.95
C ASP A 23 16.25 1.27 -7.05
N MET A 24 15.62 1.39 -5.88
CA MET A 24 15.33 0.25 -4.99
C MET A 24 14.37 -0.75 -5.64
N MET A 25 13.30 -0.30 -6.29
CA MET A 25 12.38 -1.19 -7.01
C MET A 25 13.08 -1.91 -8.17
N ALA A 26 13.92 -1.21 -8.92
CA ALA A 26 14.71 -1.84 -9.98
C ALA A 26 15.74 -2.85 -9.42
N ALA A 27 16.19 -2.69 -8.18
CA ALA A 27 17.02 -3.69 -7.50
C ALA A 27 16.22 -4.96 -7.13
N VAL A 28 14.95 -4.83 -6.74
CA VAL A 28 14.05 -5.98 -6.46
C VAL A 28 13.92 -6.91 -7.67
N GLU A 29 13.77 -6.35 -8.87
CA GLU A 29 13.61 -7.11 -10.11
C GLU A 29 14.86 -7.92 -10.48
N ARG A 30 16.04 -7.41 -10.15
CA ARG A 30 17.34 -8.02 -10.50
C ARG A 30 17.87 -8.98 -9.44
N ASP A 31 17.30 -8.97 -8.25
CA ASP A 31 17.75 -9.80 -7.15
C ASP A 31 17.09 -11.18 -7.18
N GLU A 32 17.74 -12.21 -6.64
CA GLU A 32 17.16 -13.55 -6.45
C GLU A 32 16.96 -13.88 -4.97
N ASN A 33 17.64 -13.14 -4.07
CA ASN A 33 17.55 -13.33 -2.63
C ASN A 33 16.29 -12.65 -2.07
N LYS A 34 15.39 -13.45 -1.50
CA LYS A 34 14.11 -13.01 -0.94
C LYS A 34 14.22 -11.98 0.19
N GLU A 35 15.23 -12.10 1.05
CA GLU A 35 15.43 -11.16 2.16
C GLU A 35 15.89 -9.79 1.66
N ARG A 36 16.81 -9.78 0.68
CA ARG A 36 17.24 -8.52 0.05
C ARG A 36 16.12 -7.85 -0.72
N LYS A 37 15.27 -8.62 -1.42
CA LYS A 37 14.06 -8.08 -2.07
C LYS A 37 13.18 -7.34 -1.07
N ARG A 38 12.85 -7.97 0.05
CA ARG A 38 12.03 -7.36 1.11
C ARG A 38 12.65 -6.09 1.67
N PHE A 39 13.96 -6.10 1.85
CA PHE A 39 14.69 -4.91 2.29
C PHE A 39 14.56 -3.76 1.27
N TYR A 40 14.77 -4.03 -0.02
CA TYR A 40 14.64 -3.02 -1.07
C TYR A 40 13.20 -2.52 -1.23
N GLU A 41 12.21 -3.41 -1.17
CA GLU A 41 10.79 -3.04 -1.15
C GLU A 41 10.49 -2.08 0.01
N GLY A 42 10.97 -2.42 1.22
CA GLY A 42 10.80 -1.57 2.40
C GLY A 42 11.44 -0.18 2.23
N MET A 43 12.64 -0.12 1.66
CA MET A 43 13.35 1.14 1.38
C MET A 43 12.65 1.98 0.29
N ALA A 44 12.12 1.34 -0.75
CA ALA A 44 11.33 2.01 -1.78
C ALA A 44 10.08 2.65 -1.18
N VAL A 45 9.30 1.89 -0.41
CA VAL A 45 8.09 2.40 0.25
C VAL A 45 8.42 3.55 1.20
N ALA A 46 9.41 3.37 2.09
CA ALA A 46 9.77 4.38 3.08
C ALA A 46 10.23 5.70 2.42
N SER A 47 11.06 5.62 1.38
CA SER A 47 11.53 6.81 0.66
C SER A 47 10.43 7.51 -0.11
N LYS A 48 9.51 6.78 -0.74
CA LYS A 48 8.35 7.39 -1.41
C LYS A 48 7.43 8.11 -0.43
N LEU A 49 7.15 7.51 0.73
CA LEU A 49 6.36 8.15 1.79
C LEU A 49 7.05 9.41 2.31
N ALA A 50 8.37 9.39 2.50
CA ALA A 50 9.13 10.59 2.88
C ALA A 50 9.02 11.70 1.82
N ALA A 51 9.10 11.36 0.53
CA ALA A 51 8.97 12.34 -0.57
C ALA A 51 7.58 12.98 -0.56
N MET A 52 6.53 12.17 -0.47
CA MET A 52 5.13 12.63 -0.42
C MET A 52 4.88 13.54 0.80
N LYS A 53 5.46 13.22 1.97
CA LYS A 53 5.40 14.08 3.15
C LYS A 53 6.07 15.43 2.91
N LEU A 54 7.25 15.44 2.30
CA LEU A 54 7.97 16.69 1.97
C LEU A 54 7.24 17.53 0.92
N LYS A 55 6.54 16.90 -0.03
CA LYS A 55 5.63 17.57 -0.99
C LYS A 55 4.38 18.14 -0.33
N GLY A 56 4.08 17.76 0.92
CA GLY A 56 2.84 18.15 1.60
C GLY A 56 1.60 17.41 1.08
N GLU A 57 1.77 16.26 0.41
CA GLU A 57 0.65 15.47 -0.11
C GLU A 57 -0.19 14.82 1.00
N PHE A 58 0.38 14.69 2.21
CA PHE A 58 -0.33 14.32 3.42
C PHE A 58 0.28 14.98 4.66
N ALA A 59 -0.56 15.26 5.67
CA ALA A 59 -0.12 15.86 6.93
C ALA A 59 0.48 14.82 7.89
N HIS A 60 -0.17 13.66 7.98
CA HIS A 60 0.22 12.56 8.85
C HIS A 60 -0.27 11.24 8.24
N ILE A 61 0.53 10.19 8.38
CA ILE A 61 0.10 8.82 8.12
C ILE A 61 0.13 8.11 9.47
N ASP A 62 -1.03 7.63 9.88
CA ASP A 62 -1.18 6.83 11.09
C ASP A 62 -0.47 5.48 10.89
N GLU A 63 0.35 5.08 11.85
CA GLU A 63 1.05 3.79 11.84
C GLU A 63 0.05 2.63 11.85
N GLU A 64 -1.06 2.79 12.58
CA GLU A 64 -2.15 1.81 12.64
C GLU A 64 -2.84 1.67 11.28
N PHE A 65 -2.96 2.76 10.51
CA PHE A 65 -3.48 2.72 9.15
C PHE A 65 -2.57 1.90 8.22
N ILE A 66 -1.24 2.12 8.25
CA ILE A 66 -0.30 1.34 7.43
C ILE A 66 -0.29 -0.13 7.85
N HIS A 67 -0.35 -0.40 9.16
CA HIS A 67 -0.49 -1.76 9.68
C HIS A 67 -1.77 -2.43 9.15
N HIS A 68 -2.92 -1.75 9.21
CA HIS A 68 -4.17 -2.26 8.67
C HIS A 68 -4.13 -2.50 7.17
N VAL A 69 -3.54 -1.59 6.38
CA VAL A 69 -3.35 -1.79 4.94
C VAL A 69 -2.50 -3.04 4.68
N TYR A 70 -1.39 -3.20 5.40
CA TYR A 70 -0.50 -4.34 5.25
C TYR A 70 -1.16 -5.67 5.64
N GLU A 71 -1.86 -5.73 6.77
CA GLU A 71 -2.60 -6.92 7.20
C GLU A 71 -3.71 -7.28 6.21
N ASN A 72 -4.44 -6.29 5.68
CA ASN A 72 -5.41 -6.54 4.61
C ASN A 72 -4.73 -7.09 3.34
N MET A 73 -3.58 -6.56 2.92
CA MET A 73 -2.82 -7.08 1.77
C MET A 73 -2.34 -8.52 1.98
N LYS A 74 -1.94 -8.90 3.20
CA LYS A 74 -1.62 -10.30 3.53
C LYS A 74 -2.82 -11.21 3.31
N THR A 75 -4.02 -10.78 3.73
CA THR A 75 -5.22 -11.61 3.56
C THR A 75 -5.57 -11.84 2.09
N LEU A 76 -5.25 -10.89 1.19
CA LEU A 76 -5.42 -11.06 -0.26
C LEU A 76 -4.44 -12.09 -0.85
N ASN A 77 -3.16 -12.05 -0.44
CA ASN A 77 -2.15 -13.03 -0.88
C ASN A 77 -2.44 -14.47 -0.40
N VAL A 78 -3.18 -14.65 0.69
CA VAL A 78 -3.58 -15.98 1.18
C VAL A 78 -4.71 -16.57 0.32
N VAL A 79 -5.54 -15.73 -0.31
CA VAL A 79 -6.60 -16.19 -1.23
C VAL A 79 -6.02 -16.63 -2.58
N GLU A 80 -4.89 -16.07 -3.01
CA GLU A 80 -4.27 -16.40 -4.31
C GLU A 80 -3.43 -17.69 -4.34
N ILE A 81 -3.18 -18.36 -3.21
CA ILE A 81 -2.43 -19.63 -3.21
C ILE A 81 -3.35 -20.83 -3.50
N ASN A 82 -4.68 -20.65 -3.56
CA ASN A 82 -5.63 -21.76 -3.65
C ASN A 82 -6.66 -21.72 -4.78
N ASP A 83 -6.59 -20.84 -5.77
CA ASP A 83 -7.55 -20.90 -6.88
C ASP A 83 -6.89 -21.14 -8.24
N THR A 84 -6.77 -22.45 -8.49
CA THR A 84 -7.11 -23.02 -9.79
C THR A 84 -8.37 -22.35 -10.31
N PHE A 85 -8.27 -21.73 -11.49
CA PHE A 85 -9.38 -21.31 -12.33
C PHE A 85 -10.59 -22.26 -12.20
N SER A 86 -11.56 -21.90 -11.36
CA SER A 86 -12.86 -22.55 -11.36
C SER A 86 -13.93 -21.53 -11.06
N ALA A 87 -14.62 -21.15 -12.14
CA ALA A 87 -15.89 -20.45 -12.10
C ALA A 87 -16.88 -21.26 -11.27
N THR A 88 -16.96 -21.01 -9.96
CA THR A 88 -18.03 -21.51 -9.10
C THR A 88 -18.36 -20.46 -8.05
N ASN A 89 -19.55 -19.86 -8.15
CA ASN A 89 -20.45 -19.37 -7.08
C ASN A 89 -19.92 -19.22 -5.64
N THR A 90 -18.73 -18.68 -5.41
CA THR A 90 -18.25 -18.31 -4.09
C THR A 90 -18.74 -16.90 -3.81
N LYS A 91 -19.54 -16.78 -2.76
CA LYS A 91 -20.05 -15.48 -2.30
C LYS A 91 -18.84 -14.60 -1.94
N GLU A 92 -18.45 -13.73 -2.87
CA GLU A 92 -17.35 -12.79 -2.69
C GLU A 92 -17.63 -11.88 -1.48
N ARG A 93 -16.57 -11.51 -0.76
CA ARG A 93 -16.65 -10.63 0.41
C ARG A 93 -16.38 -9.19 0.02
N CYS A 94 -17.13 -8.27 0.61
CA CYS A 94 -16.79 -6.86 0.53
C CYS A 94 -15.49 -6.59 1.31
N SER A 95 -14.53 -5.91 0.70
CA SER A 95 -13.25 -5.53 1.33
C SER A 95 -13.40 -4.59 2.53
N PHE A 96 -14.58 -3.98 2.74
CA PHE A 96 -14.83 -2.99 3.79
C PHE A 96 -15.58 -3.58 4.98
N CYS A 97 -16.76 -4.19 4.75
CA CYS A 97 -17.53 -4.80 5.83
C CYS A 97 -17.21 -6.28 6.06
N LEU A 98 -16.36 -6.88 5.22
CA LEU A 98 -15.95 -8.30 5.23
C LEU A 98 -17.10 -9.31 5.12
N GLN A 99 -18.33 -8.84 4.92
CA GLN A 99 -19.51 -9.66 4.72
C GLN A 99 -19.54 -10.21 3.30
N GLN A 100 -20.06 -11.43 3.18
CA GLN A 100 -20.39 -12.02 1.89
C GLN A 100 -21.57 -11.27 1.26
N LYS A 101 -21.43 -10.87 0.00
CA LYS A 101 -22.44 -10.05 -0.70
C LYS A 101 -22.70 -10.63 -2.08
N ALA A 102 -23.97 -10.57 -2.50
CA ALA A 102 -24.39 -11.07 -3.81
C ALA A 102 -23.91 -10.16 -4.96
N ARG A 103 -23.72 -8.87 -4.69
CA ARG A 103 -23.29 -7.87 -5.68
C ARG A 103 -22.17 -7.02 -5.09
N LEU A 104 -21.05 -6.97 -5.81
CA LEU A 104 -19.89 -6.17 -5.48
C LEU A 104 -19.45 -5.39 -6.72
N ALA A 105 -19.11 -4.11 -6.54
CA ALA A 105 -18.35 -3.37 -7.52
C ALA A 105 -16.88 -3.74 -7.37
N ARG A 106 -16.26 -4.24 -8.44
CA ARG A 106 -14.87 -4.72 -8.45
C ARG A 106 -13.93 -3.62 -8.95
N GLY A 107 -12.91 -3.32 -8.15
CA GLY A 107 -11.76 -2.51 -8.54
C GLY A 107 -10.48 -3.35 -8.60
N PRO A 108 -9.35 -2.78 -9.07
CA PRO A 108 -8.09 -3.51 -9.21
C PRO A 108 -7.56 -4.11 -7.89
N TYR A 109 -7.95 -3.55 -6.74
CA TYR A 109 -7.41 -3.94 -5.42
C TYR A 109 -8.48 -4.15 -4.34
N ALA A 110 -9.75 -3.92 -4.64
CA ALA A 110 -10.83 -4.01 -3.66
C ALA A 110 -12.18 -4.28 -4.33
N SER A 111 -13.07 -4.96 -3.61
CA SER A 111 -14.46 -5.18 -4.01
C SER A 111 -15.39 -4.55 -2.97
N ILE A 112 -16.25 -3.62 -3.37
CA ILE A 112 -17.12 -2.85 -2.47
C ILE A 112 -18.59 -3.22 -2.68
N CYS A 113 -19.34 -3.40 -1.59
CA CYS A 113 -20.78 -3.61 -1.65
C CYS A 113 -21.53 -2.28 -1.67
N GLU A 114 -22.78 -2.32 -2.13
CA GLU A 114 -23.65 -1.16 -2.24
C GLU A 114 -23.80 -0.41 -0.90
N ASP A 115 -24.04 -1.12 0.21
CA ASP A 115 -24.16 -0.49 1.54
C ASP A 115 -22.91 0.31 1.95
N CYS A 116 -21.72 -0.24 1.73
CA CYS A 116 -20.45 0.42 2.06
C CYS A 116 -20.18 1.61 1.14
N LEU A 117 -20.56 1.50 -0.14
CA LEU A 117 -20.44 2.58 -1.09
C LEU A 117 -21.37 3.75 -0.71
N GLN A 118 -22.62 3.44 -0.34
CA GLN A 118 -23.60 4.44 0.06
C GLN A 118 -23.20 5.12 1.38
N PHE A 119 -22.68 4.36 2.34
CA PHE A 119 -22.11 4.92 3.56
C PHE A 119 -20.94 5.88 3.26
N GLY A 120 -20.03 5.49 2.36
CA GLY A 120 -18.92 6.36 1.93
C GLY A 120 -19.40 7.68 1.33
N LEU A 121 -20.45 7.64 0.50
CA LEU A 121 -21.07 8.85 -0.07
C LEU A 121 -21.65 9.76 1.02
N GLN A 122 -22.38 9.20 1.99
CA GLN A 122 -22.94 9.97 3.11
C GLN A 122 -21.86 10.64 3.96
N VAL A 123 -20.74 9.94 4.22
CA VAL A 123 -19.61 10.52 4.95
C VAL A 123 -19.02 11.71 4.18
N ILE A 124 -18.80 11.59 2.87
CA ILE A 124 -18.27 12.68 2.03
C ILE A 124 -19.22 13.88 2.01
N GLU A 125 -20.52 13.65 1.92
CA GLU A 125 -21.53 14.71 1.92
C GLU A 125 -21.62 15.43 3.28
N SER A 126 -21.43 14.71 4.38
CA SER A 126 -21.45 15.28 5.74
C SER A 126 -20.23 16.14 6.09
N GLN A 127 -19.16 16.06 5.28
CA GLN A 127 -17.93 16.83 5.47
C GLN A 127 -17.87 18.10 4.60
N LYS A 128 -18.90 18.37 3.79
CA LYS A 128 -19.07 19.61 3.02
C LYS A 128 -19.86 20.65 3.80
#